data_AF-A0A2S7P4P4-F1
#
_entry.id   AF-A0A2S7P4P4-F1
#
_cell.length_a   1.000
_cell.length_b   1.000
_cell.length_c   1.000
_cell.angle_alpha   90.00
_cell.angle_beta   90.00
_cell.angle_gamma   90.00
#
_symmetry.space_group_name_H-M   'P 1'
#
loop_
_entity.id
_entity.type
_entity.pdbx_description
1 polymer ?
#
loop_
_entity_poly.entity_id
_entity_poly.type
_entity_poly.pdbx_seq_one_letter_code
_entity_poly.pdbx_strand_id
1 'polypeptide(L)'
;MPRAKRALAEADSNATLLPSPKHAKITKTTKKPIVVEENAPAKPDYESKSKEELVAILKERLMPSTGTKEMLIRRLQDNENDGSPMTPKVSSRRVADPKPTPAVAHQSKADEEVAVPAGRNRSMHVASVTSSNSSNNGVTAKKNGEGLNYKTKDNGKLARLLQDRRLSLAGSREEMIHRLETSDYDYNTYTSEELSQILSERHLVNASLGNKALKVERLKLDDQGDFDRAGREIIMYARLGVREGIIEELEEALDFMESGSTSYDTLSTRALPYVAKILGIPNAGPNAIKRLENNDRNSKRPPPSQIRKSVQETKKRLENLKKEYNKGKAELEAIVGHPVDLRKVNKQIDELDSRDRLLQYSYQPARKQPTCDYDWKSSQWATRSSRELSDICRRQGWFVGETKAACIMWLETGEVDYELLSVHSLESICKDRGIKIRSNEKRIDLVKKIQESDEAEAKLSEKERKELMKARRPKSRLLRELA
;
A
#
# COMPACT_ATOMS: atom_id res chain seq x y z
N MET A 1 -56.67 -13.22 2.35
CA MET A 1 -56.97 -13.44 0.91
C MET A 1 -55.79 -12.95 0.07
N PRO A 2 -55.14 -13.83 -0.71
CA PRO A 2 -53.95 -13.48 -1.49
C PRO A 2 -54.31 -12.94 -2.88
N ARG A 3 -53.56 -11.95 -3.36
CA ARG A 3 -53.76 -11.27 -4.65
C ARG A 3 -52.93 -11.97 -5.74
N ALA A 4 -53.60 -12.24 -6.86
CA ALA A 4 -53.14 -13.10 -7.94
C ALA A 4 -52.19 -12.42 -8.95
N LYS A 5 -51.52 -13.32 -9.70
CA LYS A 5 -50.49 -13.17 -10.74
C LYS A 5 -50.95 -12.37 -11.97
N ARG A 6 -49.99 -11.81 -12.71
CA ARG A 6 -50.09 -11.63 -14.17
C ARG A 6 -48.74 -11.95 -14.83
N ALA A 7 -48.82 -12.71 -15.92
CA ALA A 7 -47.74 -13.10 -16.81
C ALA A 7 -47.66 -12.17 -18.03
N LEU A 8 -46.47 -12.08 -18.61
CA LEU A 8 -46.17 -11.36 -19.85
C LEU A 8 -46.06 -12.35 -21.02
N ALA A 9 -46.49 -11.87 -22.18
CA ALA A 9 -46.88 -12.61 -23.37
C ALA A 9 -45.75 -12.96 -24.34
N GLU A 10 -46.09 -13.89 -25.23
CA GLU A 10 -45.38 -14.44 -26.39
C GLU A 10 -45.31 -13.49 -27.60
N ALA A 11 -44.41 -13.87 -28.54
CA ALA A 11 -44.41 -13.74 -30.01
C ALA A 11 -42.98 -13.37 -30.49
N ASP A 12 -42.39 -13.91 -31.56
CA ASP A 12 -42.95 -14.62 -32.71
C ASP A 12 -41.84 -15.40 -33.45
N SER A 13 -42.25 -16.37 -34.28
CA SER A 13 -41.37 -17.27 -35.07
C SER A 13 -41.74 -17.21 -36.55
N ASN A 14 -40.75 -17.11 -37.46
CA ASN A 14 -40.69 -17.64 -38.85
C ASN A 14 -39.70 -16.79 -39.69
N ALA A 15 -38.59 -17.31 -40.24
CA ALA A 15 -38.40 -18.13 -41.47
C ALA A 15 -37.45 -17.30 -42.39
N THR A 16 -36.51 -17.78 -43.21
CA THR A 16 -36.38 -19.02 -43.99
C THR A 16 -34.96 -19.10 -44.63
N LEU A 17 -34.56 -20.33 -45.03
CA LEU A 17 -33.75 -20.73 -46.21
C LEU A 17 -32.19 -20.84 -46.17
N LEU A 18 -31.78 -22.11 -46.33
CA LEU A 18 -30.57 -22.78 -46.87
C LEU A 18 -30.14 -22.27 -48.28
N PRO A 19 -29.03 -22.73 -48.95
CA PRO A 19 -28.28 -24.00 -48.78
C PRO A 19 -26.74 -23.98 -48.94
N SER A 20 -26.16 -25.17 -48.76
CA SER A 20 -24.75 -25.60 -48.90
C SER A 20 -24.24 -25.66 -50.35
N PRO A 21 -22.92 -25.92 -50.54
CA PRO A 21 -22.56 -27.16 -51.24
C PRO A 21 -21.28 -27.88 -50.74
N LYS A 22 -21.21 -29.16 -51.14
CA LYS A 22 -20.17 -30.18 -50.91
C LYS A 22 -18.99 -30.04 -51.91
N HIS A 23 -17.81 -30.56 -51.57
CA HIS A 23 -16.99 -31.42 -52.46
C HIS A 23 -15.88 -32.16 -51.69
N ALA A 24 -15.48 -33.31 -52.23
CA ALA A 24 -14.69 -34.39 -51.63
C ALA A 24 -13.38 -34.67 -52.38
N LYS A 25 -12.41 -35.38 -51.73
CA LYS A 25 -11.39 -36.33 -52.26
C LYS A 25 -10.44 -36.74 -51.09
N ILE A 26 -10.30 -37.99 -50.63
CA ILE A 26 -9.66 -39.21 -51.22
C ILE A 26 -8.18 -38.90 -51.59
N THR A 27 -7.09 -39.52 -51.08
CA THR A 27 -6.73 -40.95 -50.87
C THR A 27 -5.38 -41.11 -50.11
N LYS A 28 -5.20 -42.30 -49.50
CA LYS A 28 -4.02 -43.21 -49.47
C LYS A 28 -2.89 -43.11 -48.44
N THR A 29 -2.74 -44.27 -47.79
CA THR A 29 -1.69 -44.89 -46.99
C THR A 29 -0.37 -45.15 -47.72
N THR A 30 0.78 -45.04 -47.04
CA THR A 30 1.95 -45.92 -47.22
C THR A 30 2.79 -45.97 -45.93
N LYS A 31 3.33 -47.14 -45.58
CA LYS A 31 4.03 -47.49 -44.33
C LYS A 31 5.54 -47.74 -44.61
N LYS A 32 6.39 -47.27 -43.67
CA LYS A 32 7.77 -47.70 -43.28
C LYS A 32 8.97 -47.24 -44.16
N PRO A 33 10.22 -47.12 -43.63
CA PRO A 33 10.74 -47.61 -42.33
C PRO A 33 11.50 -46.59 -41.44
N ILE A 34 11.88 -47.13 -40.27
CA ILE A 34 12.64 -46.65 -39.11
C ILE A 34 13.90 -45.83 -39.43
N VAL A 35 14.09 -44.70 -38.74
CA VAL A 35 15.40 -44.22 -38.21
C VAL A 35 15.15 -43.62 -36.83
N VAL A 36 15.90 -44.10 -35.84
CA VAL A 36 15.95 -43.58 -34.47
C VAL A 36 16.80 -42.32 -34.51
N GLU A 37 16.19 -41.16 -34.29
CA GLU A 37 16.91 -39.92 -34.01
C GLU A 37 16.23 -39.23 -32.83
N GLU A 38 17.02 -39.04 -31.78
CA GLU A 38 16.65 -38.48 -30.49
C GLU A 38 16.27 -37.01 -30.68
N ASN A 39 14.99 -36.77 -31.01
CA ASN A 39 14.44 -35.44 -31.17
C ASN A 39 14.23 -34.80 -29.79
N ALA A 40 15.02 -33.78 -29.49
CA ALA A 40 14.67 -32.77 -28.51
C ALA A 40 13.21 -32.31 -28.75
N PRO A 41 12.38 -32.15 -27.71
CA PRO A 41 10.99 -31.76 -27.91
C PRO A 41 10.96 -30.39 -28.61
N ALA A 42 10.43 -30.39 -29.84
CA ALA A 42 10.21 -29.16 -30.59
C ALA A 42 9.40 -28.19 -29.71
N LYS A 43 9.94 -26.98 -29.52
CA LYS A 43 9.27 -25.95 -28.72
C LYS A 43 7.84 -25.77 -29.25
N PRO A 44 6.80 -25.95 -28.43
CA PRO A 44 5.43 -25.79 -28.88
C PRO A 44 5.19 -24.36 -29.36
N ASP A 45 4.70 -24.21 -30.60
CA ASP A 45 4.27 -22.93 -31.13
C ASP A 45 2.95 -22.52 -30.47
N TYR A 46 3.04 -21.59 -29.53
CA TYR A 46 1.89 -21.06 -28.80
C TYR A 46 1.17 -19.93 -29.57
N GLU A 47 1.79 -19.35 -30.59
CA GLU A 47 1.21 -18.22 -31.33
C GLU A 47 0.05 -18.67 -32.22
N SER A 48 0.12 -19.89 -32.75
CA SER A 48 -0.92 -20.51 -33.57
C SER A 48 -2.15 -20.98 -32.77
N LYS A 49 -2.07 -21.10 -31.44
CA LYS A 49 -3.18 -21.57 -30.59
C LYS A 49 -4.23 -20.51 -30.32
N SER A 50 -5.48 -20.93 -30.17
CA SER A 50 -6.57 -20.05 -29.76
C SER A 50 -6.45 -19.69 -28.27
N LYS A 51 -7.11 -18.61 -27.84
CA LYS A 51 -7.12 -18.21 -26.42
C LYS A 51 -7.66 -19.31 -25.52
N GLU A 52 -8.69 -20.03 -25.98
CA GLU A 52 -9.34 -21.12 -25.24
C GLU A 52 -8.42 -22.32 -25.06
N GLU A 53 -7.66 -22.67 -26.09
CA GLU A 53 -6.65 -23.73 -26.04
C GLU A 53 -5.53 -23.38 -25.06
N LEU A 54 -5.06 -22.13 -25.06
CA LEU A 54 -4.04 -21.65 -24.12
C LEU A 54 -4.56 -21.69 -22.67
N VAL A 55 -5.82 -21.34 -22.44
CA VAL A 55 -6.47 -21.45 -21.12
C VAL A 55 -6.56 -22.91 -20.67
N ALA A 56 -6.88 -23.84 -21.57
CA ALA A 56 -6.95 -25.26 -21.26
C ALA A 56 -5.57 -25.81 -20.83
N ILE A 57 -4.51 -25.48 -21.59
CA ILE A 57 -3.13 -25.89 -21.29
C ILE A 57 -2.67 -25.33 -19.94
N LEU A 58 -2.96 -24.06 -19.66
CA LEU A 58 -2.61 -23.45 -18.36
C LEU A 58 -3.36 -24.08 -17.20
N LYS A 59 -4.64 -24.43 -17.36
CA LYS A 59 -5.40 -25.14 -16.31
C LYS A 59 -4.86 -26.55 -16.07
N GLU A 60 -4.49 -27.26 -17.12
CA GLU A 60 -3.85 -28.57 -17.04
C GLU A 60 -2.52 -28.51 -16.28
N ARG A 61 -1.73 -27.45 -16.50
CA ARG A 61 -0.48 -27.17 -15.79
C ARG A 61 -0.65 -26.50 -14.42
N LEU A 62 -1.89 -26.35 -13.92
CA LEU A 62 -2.22 -25.66 -12.65
C LEU A 62 -1.71 -24.21 -12.57
N MET A 63 -1.65 -23.52 -13.70
CA MET A 63 -1.18 -22.14 -13.83
C MET A 63 -2.34 -21.12 -13.93
N PRO A 64 -2.09 -19.83 -13.62
CA PRO A 64 -3.08 -18.77 -13.81
C PRO A 64 -3.52 -18.63 -15.28
N SER A 65 -4.82 -18.82 -15.53
CA SER A 65 -5.42 -18.86 -16.87
C SER A 65 -6.22 -17.59 -17.24
N THR A 66 -6.00 -16.47 -16.56
CA THR A 66 -6.65 -15.17 -16.83
C THR A 66 -5.72 -14.22 -17.58
N GLY A 67 -6.25 -13.42 -18.52
CA GLY A 67 -5.48 -12.40 -19.26
C GLY A 67 -5.77 -12.32 -20.76
N THR A 68 -4.97 -11.53 -21.47
CA THR A 68 -4.95 -11.48 -22.95
C THR A 68 -4.18 -12.67 -23.53
N LYS A 69 -4.34 -12.96 -24.83
CA LYS A 69 -3.69 -14.11 -25.49
C LYS A 69 -2.17 -14.07 -25.31
N GLU A 70 -1.58 -12.89 -25.43
CA GLU A 70 -0.14 -12.64 -25.31
C GLU A 70 0.38 -12.91 -23.89
N MET A 71 -0.43 -12.60 -22.86
CA MET A 71 -0.07 -12.90 -21.47
C MET A 71 -0.08 -14.41 -21.19
N LEU A 72 -1.01 -15.15 -21.81
CA LEU A 72 -1.07 -16.61 -21.66
C LEU A 72 0.12 -17.28 -22.37
N ILE A 73 0.50 -16.79 -23.56
CA ILE A 73 1.68 -17.24 -24.30
C ILE A 73 2.95 -17.01 -23.48
N ARG A 74 3.17 -15.79 -22.96
CA ARG A 74 4.34 -15.49 -22.11
C ARG A 74 4.44 -16.42 -20.92
N ARG A 75 3.33 -16.65 -20.19
CA ARG A 75 3.34 -17.57 -19.04
C ARG A 75 3.76 -18.98 -19.40
N LEU A 76 3.30 -19.50 -20.54
CA LEU A 76 3.69 -20.84 -21.00
C LEU A 76 5.17 -20.90 -21.40
N GLN A 77 5.70 -19.84 -22.01
CA GLN A 77 7.11 -19.72 -22.36
C GLN A 77 8.01 -19.57 -21.13
N ASP A 78 7.62 -18.75 -20.16
CA ASP A 78 8.35 -18.53 -18.91
C ASP A 78 8.48 -19.85 -18.12
N ASN A 79 7.38 -20.61 -18.02
CA ASN A 79 7.36 -21.89 -17.32
C ASN A 79 8.20 -22.98 -18.01
N GLU A 80 8.44 -22.87 -19.33
CA GLU A 80 9.30 -23.80 -20.06
C GLU A 80 10.77 -23.43 -20.00
N ASN A 81 11.08 -22.13 -19.85
CA ASN A 81 12.44 -21.65 -19.68
C ASN A 81 12.99 -21.95 -18.27
N ASP A 82 12.11 -22.12 -17.26
CA ASP A 82 12.51 -22.39 -15.86
C ASP A 82 12.94 -23.84 -15.58
N GLY A 83 12.94 -24.74 -16.57
CA GLY A 83 13.71 -26.00 -16.56
C GLY A 83 13.42 -27.02 -15.44
N SER A 84 12.35 -26.88 -14.66
CA SER A 84 12.09 -27.77 -13.51
C SER A 84 11.06 -28.87 -13.85
N PRO A 85 11.44 -30.17 -13.91
CA PRO A 85 10.50 -31.25 -14.13
C PRO A 85 9.70 -31.53 -12.84
N MET A 86 8.38 -31.28 -12.87
CA MET A 86 7.49 -31.67 -11.77
C MET A 86 7.09 -33.14 -11.90
N THR A 87 7.41 -33.94 -10.89
CA THR A 87 6.72 -35.21 -10.63
C THR A 87 5.42 -34.97 -9.85
N PRO A 88 4.35 -35.73 -10.11
CA PRO A 88 3.05 -35.51 -9.48
C PRO A 88 3.04 -36.04 -8.03
N LYS A 89 2.89 -35.13 -7.07
CA LYS A 89 2.72 -35.46 -5.65
C LYS A 89 1.25 -35.79 -5.37
N VAL A 90 0.95 -37.09 -5.33
CA VAL A 90 -0.35 -37.66 -4.93
C VAL A 90 -0.65 -37.27 -3.47
N SER A 91 -1.73 -36.51 -3.25
CA SER A 91 -2.28 -36.24 -1.93
C SER A 91 -3.22 -37.38 -1.53
N SER A 92 -2.72 -38.33 -0.74
CA SER A 92 -3.55 -39.33 -0.07
C SER A 92 -4.19 -38.71 1.17
N ARG A 93 -5.50 -38.43 1.07
CA ARG A 93 -6.38 -38.12 2.19
C ARG A 93 -6.95 -39.45 2.71
N ARG A 94 -6.44 -39.94 3.85
CA ARG A 94 -7.10 -41.02 4.62
C ARG A 94 -7.62 -40.47 5.94
N VAL A 95 -8.90 -40.77 6.16
CA VAL A 95 -9.70 -40.60 7.36
C VAL A 95 -9.32 -41.68 8.36
N ALA A 96 -9.10 -41.31 9.63
CA ALA A 96 -9.39 -42.12 10.81
C ALA A 96 -9.24 -41.29 12.10
N ASP A 97 -10.34 -41.14 12.83
CA ASP A 97 -10.34 -40.93 14.30
C ASP A 97 -9.71 -42.16 14.99
N PRO A 98 -9.17 -42.04 16.21
CA PRO A 98 -10.02 -42.37 17.37
C PRO A 98 -9.80 -41.51 18.63
N LYS A 99 -10.89 -41.52 19.41
CA LYS A 99 -11.15 -40.94 20.74
C LYS A 99 -10.30 -41.56 21.86
N PRO A 100 -10.03 -40.85 22.97
CA PRO A 100 -9.14 -41.29 24.07
C PRO A 100 -9.89 -41.86 25.29
N THR A 101 -9.20 -42.61 26.17
CA THR A 101 -9.32 -42.72 27.66
C THR A 101 -8.50 -43.94 28.20
N PRO A 102 -8.26 -44.12 29.52
CA PRO A 102 -7.25 -43.43 30.35
C PRO A 102 -6.46 -44.43 31.26
N ALA A 103 -5.85 -43.92 32.35
CA ALA A 103 -5.16 -44.58 33.49
C ALA A 103 -3.63 -44.34 33.44
N VAL A 104 -2.91 -44.06 34.53
CA VAL A 104 -3.04 -44.47 35.93
C VAL A 104 -2.52 -43.34 36.85
N ALA A 105 -3.22 -43.11 37.95
CA ALA A 105 -2.78 -42.30 39.08
C ALA A 105 -1.95 -43.15 40.06
N HIS A 106 -0.88 -42.58 40.60
CA HIS A 106 -0.31 -43.03 41.88
C HIS A 106 -0.39 -41.89 42.89
N GLN A 107 -1.09 -42.18 43.98
CA GLN A 107 -1.14 -41.44 45.23
C GLN A 107 0.04 -41.84 46.11
N SER A 108 0.58 -40.89 46.88
CA SER A 108 0.80 -41.07 48.31
C SER A 108 0.87 -39.71 49.02
N LYS A 109 -0.01 -39.59 50.03
CA LYS A 109 -0.08 -38.56 51.07
C LYS A 109 0.67 -39.05 52.32
N ALA A 110 1.11 -38.10 53.15
CA ALA A 110 0.97 -38.00 54.62
C ALA A 110 2.07 -37.05 55.11
N ASP A 111 1.76 -35.81 55.49
CA ASP A 111 1.29 -35.35 56.80
C ASP A 111 2.40 -35.37 57.87
N GLU A 112 2.87 -34.18 58.30
CA GLU A 112 3.01 -33.87 59.73
C GLU A 112 3.16 -32.36 59.99
N GLU A 113 2.38 -31.87 60.95
CA GLU A 113 2.32 -30.51 61.48
C GLU A 113 3.56 -30.13 62.34
N VAL A 114 3.77 -28.82 62.54
CA VAL A 114 3.72 -28.15 63.87
C VAL A 114 4.65 -26.92 63.93
N ALA A 115 4.09 -25.86 64.54
CA ALA A 115 4.72 -24.73 65.24
C ALA A 115 5.12 -23.46 64.47
N VAL A 116 4.26 -22.46 64.66
CA VAL A 116 4.57 -21.01 64.73
C VAL A 116 5.43 -20.74 65.98
N PRO A 117 6.31 -19.72 65.96
CA PRO A 117 6.00 -18.55 66.78
C PRO A 117 6.26 -17.20 66.10
N ALA A 118 5.54 -16.20 66.62
CA ALA A 118 5.53 -14.79 66.25
C ALA A 118 6.81 -14.04 66.65
N GLY A 119 7.11 -12.90 65.99
CA GLY A 119 8.10 -11.95 66.50
C GLY A 119 8.50 -10.78 65.59
N ARG A 120 7.73 -9.69 65.68
CA ARG A 120 8.13 -8.25 65.70
C ARG A 120 9.35 -7.72 64.90
N ASN A 121 9.02 -6.73 64.06
CA ASN A 121 9.56 -5.34 63.98
C ASN A 121 10.91 -5.00 63.32
N ARG A 122 10.80 -3.97 62.45
CA ARG A 122 11.72 -2.85 62.14
C ARG A 122 13.07 -3.17 61.46
N SER A 123 13.30 -2.56 60.29
CA SER A 123 14.11 -1.32 60.17
C SER A 123 14.39 -0.95 58.71
N MET A 124 14.46 0.35 58.45
CA MET A 124 14.95 0.98 57.22
C MET A 124 16.47 0.87 57.08
N HIS A 125 16.97 0.91 55.82
CA HIS A 125 18.20 1.55 55.27
C HIS A 125 18.30 1.07 53.80
N VAL A 126 18.18 1.87 52.74
CA VAL A 126 19.05 2.94 52.17
C VAL A 126 20.52 2.52 52.01
N ALA A 127 20.89 2.12 50.78
CA ALA A 127 22.14 2.38 50.04
C ALA A 127 22.03 1.62 48.68
N SER A 128 22.09 2.22 47.49
CA SER A 128 23.20 2.94 46.84
C SER A 128 24.52 2.15 46.86
N VAL A 129 24.74 1.27 45.87
CA VAL A 129 26.09 0.87 45.43
C VAL A 129 26.13 0.73 43.90
N THR A 130 27.00 1.58 43.36
CA THR A 130 27.74 1.61 42.10
C THR A 130 27.87 0.34 41.25
N SER A 131 27.73 0.56 39.94
CA SER A 131 28.64 0.17 38.84
C SER A 131 29.59 -1.00 39.04
N SER A 132 29.47 -1.98 38.15
CA SER A 132 30.59 -2.79 37.66
C SER A 132 30.45 -3.01 36.16
N ASN A 133 31.25 -2.26 35.39
CA ASN A 133 31.60 -2.57 34.01
C ASN A 133 32.33 -3.92 33.97
N SER A 134 31.89 -4.82 33.09
CA SER A 134 32.68 -5.99 32.70
C SER A 134 33.00 -5.88 31.21
N SER A 135 34.29 -5.77 30.93
CA SER A 135 34.92 -5.66 29.62
C SER A 135 35.50 -7.02 29.21
N ASN A 136 35.69 -7.18 27.89
CA ASN A 136 36.46 -8.20 27.14
C ASN A 136 35.55 -9.26 26.47
N ASN A 137 35.58 -9.51 25.15
CA ASN A 137 36.73 -9.57 24.23
C ASN A 137 36.45 -8.95 22.85
N GLY A 138 37.53 -8.46 22.24
CA GLY A 138 37.54 -7.81 20.93
C GLY A 138 37.62 -8.75 19.73
N VAL A 139 36.92 -8.34 18.68
CA VAL A 139 37.35 -8.42 17.30
C VAL A 139 37.23 -7.00 16.76
N THR A 140 38.29 -6.50 16.15
CA THR A 140 38.45 -5.12 15.70
C THR A 140 37.45 -4.78 14.58
N ALA A 141 36.29 -4.27 14.96
CA ALA A 141 35.39 -3.61 14.02
C ALA A 141 36.05 -2.31 13.54
N LYS A 142 36.28 -2.21 12.23
CA LYS A 142 36.58 -0.94 11.55
C LYS A 142 35.50 0.06 11.95
N LYS A 143 35.88 1.02 12.78
CA LYS A 143 35.00 2.03 13.37
C LYS A 143 34.80 3.18 12.38
N ASN A 144 34.17 2.90 11.23
CA ASN A 144 33.67 3.94 10.35
C ASN A 144 32.23 4.29 10.76
N GLY A 145 32.09 5.11 11.80
CA GLY A 145 31.04 6.13 12.04
C GLY A 145 29.53 5.83 11.99
N GLU A 146 29.03 4.85 11.24
CA GLU A 146 27.60 4.62 10.98
C GLU A 146 27.24 3.13 11.10
N GLY A 147 27.88 2.42 12.04
CA GLY A 147 27.75 0.96 12.17
C GLY A 147 26.31 0.52 12.42
N LEU A 148 25.67 -0.04 11.39
CA LEU A 148 24.37 -0.70 11.51
C LEU A 148 24.49 -1.85 12.51
N ASN A 149 23.59 -1.89 13.49
CA ASN A 149 23.50 -3.02 14.40
C ASN A 149 22.72 -4.16 13.71
N TYR A 150 23.43 -5.09 13.08
CA TYR A 150 22.79 -6.19 12.37
C TYR A 150 22.06 -7.17 13.30
N LYS A 151 22.38 -7.19 14.60
CA LYS A 151 21.75 -8.10 15.57
C LYS A 151 20.28 -7.77 15.82
N THR A 152 19.87 -6.52 15.61
CA THR A 152 18.47 -6.08 15.78
C THR A 152 17.63 -6.26 14.52
N LYS A 153 18.25 -6.59 13.38
CA LYS A 153 17.56 -6.75 12.10
C LYS A 153 16.81 -8.08 12.05
N ASP A 154 15.61 -8.10 11.53
CA ASP A 154 14.92 -9.35 11.22
C ASP A 154 15.64 -10.13 10.09
N ASN A 155 15.33 -11.43 10.00
CA ASN A 155 15.94 -12.30 8.99
C ASN A 155 15.66 -11.84 7.56
N GLY A 156 14.48 -11.26 7.30
CA GLY A 156 14.12 -10.70 6.00
C GLY A 156 15.03 -9.54 5.59
N LYS A 157 15.30 -8.61 6.53
CA LYS A 157 16.17 -7.47 6.33
C LYS A 157 17.61 -7.89 6.15
N LEU A 158 18.08 -8.86 6.93
CA LEU A 158 19.42 -9.45 6.73
C LEU A 158 19.56 -10.06 5.33
N ALA A 159 18.58 -10.85 4.90
CA ALA A 159 18.57 -11.46 3.57
C ALA A 159 18.56 -10.39 2.45
N ARG A 160 17.75 -9.33 2.61
CA ARG A 160 17.71 -8.21 1.67
C ARG A 160 19.06 -7.51 1.56
N LEU A 161 19.68 -7.18 2.70
CA LEU A 161 20.99 -6.53 2.74
C LEU A 161 22.07 -7.40 2.10
N LEU A 162 22.04 -8.72 2.32
CA LEU A 162 22.96 -9.66 1.66
C LEU A 162 22.72 -9.69 0.15
N GLN A 163 21.46 -9.72 -0.30
CA GLN A 163 21.11 -9.73 -1.71
C GLN A 163 21.61 -8.48 -2.43
N ASP A 164 21.41 -7.29 -1.85
CA ASP A 164 21.87 -6.02 -2.43
C ASP A 164 23.40 -5.96 -2.56
N ARG A 165 24.09 -6.63 -1.63
CA ARG A 165 25.56 -6.80 -1.60
C ARG A 165 26.05 -7.97 -2.46
N ARG A 166 25.15 -8.72 -3.11
CA ARG A 166 25.45 -9.94 -3.88
C ARG A 166 26.21 -10.99 -3.06
N LEU A 167 25.90 -11.08 -1.77
CA LEU A 167 26.46 -12.06 -0.84
C LEU A 167 25.57 -13.29 -0.76
N SER A 168 26.15 -14.42 -0.35
CA SER A 168 25.41 -15.67 -0.18
C SER A 168 24.36 -15.56 0.92
N LEU A 169 23.15 -16.04 0.63
CA LEU A 169 22.02 -16.14 1.57
C LEU A 169 22.03 -17.43 2.40
N ALA A 170 22.92 -18.38 2.08
CA ALA A 170 22.95 -19.68 2.74
C ALA A 170 23.59 -19.58 4.14
N GLY A 171 23.05 -20.27 5.14
CA GLY A 171 23.66 -20.36 6.47
C GLY A 171 22.75 -19.95 7.62
N SER A 172 23.32 -19.92 8.83
CA SER A 172 22.61 -19.46 10.04
C SER A 172 22.45 -17.93 10.07
N ARG A 173 21.64 -17.43 10.99
CA ARG A 173 21.46 -15.99 11.24
C ARG A 173 22.79 -15.31 11.61
N GLU A 174 23.59 -15.96 12.44
CA GLU A 174 24.88 -15.48 12.89
C GLU A 174 25.89 -15.43 11.74
N GLU A 175 25.86 -16.41 10.83
CA GLU A 175 26.68 -16.42 9.63
C GLU A 175 26.27 -15.29 8.65
N MET A 176 24.96 -15.03 8.51
CA MET A 176 24.46 -13.88 7.76
C MET A 176 24.97 -12.55 8.34
N ILE A 177 24.86 -12.37 9.65
CA ILE A 177 25.34 -11.17 10.36
C ILE A 177 26.85 -11.01 10.17
N HIS A 178 27.63 -12.08 10.41
CA HIS A 178 29.08 -12.05 10.29
C HIS A 178 29.50 -11.58 8.89
N ARG A 179 28.87 -12.10 7.82
CA ARG A 179 29.15 -11.68 6.44
C ARG A 179 28.85 -10.20 6.19
N LEU A 180 27.75 -9.68 6.74
CA LEU A 180 27.42 -8.26 6.62
C LEU A 180 28.38 -7.36 7.41
N GLU A 181 28.92 -7.86 8.53
CA GLU A 181 29.92 -7.17 9.35
C GLU A 181 31.32 -7.16 8.69
N THR A 182 31.65 -8.19 7.90
CA THR A 182 32.94 -8.27 7.18
C THR A 182 32.92 -7.62 5.80
N SER A 183 31.75 -7.44 5.18
CA SER A 183 31.66 -6.84 3.86
C SER A 183 31.80 -5.31 3.93
N ASP A 184 32.78 -4.74 3.22
CA ASP A 184 32.80 -3.31 2.92
C ASP A 184 31.71 -3.03 1.85
N TYR A 185 30.78 -2.12 2.13
CA TYR A 185 29.68 -1.79 1.22
C TYR A 185 29.46 -0.28 1.11
N ASP A 186 29.38 0.22 -0.12
CA ASP A 186 29.20 1.64 -0.41
C ASP A 186 28.21 1.86 -1.57
N TYR A 187 27.05 2.46 -1.28
CA TYR A 187 26.05 2.82 -2.29
C TYR A 187 26.57 3.79 -3.35
N ASN A 188 27.63 4.55 -3.08
CA ASN A 188 28.19 5.48 -4.05
C ASN A 188 28.82 4.78 -5.26
N THR A 189 29.06 3.48 -5.19
CA THR A 189 29.58 2.68 -6.32
C THR A 189 28.52 2.43 -7.41
N TYR A 190 27.23 2.52 -7.09
CA TYR A 190 26.14 2.23 -8.03
C TYR A 190 25.73 3.45 -8.87
N THR A 191 25.18 3.20 -10.06
CA THR A 191 24.55 4.21 -10.91
C THR A 191 23.21 4.69 -10.35
N SER A 192 22.65 5.80 -10.86
CA SER A 192 21.36 6.30 -10.37
C SER A 192 20.21 5.35 -10.69
N GLU A 193 20.31 4.66 -11.82
CA GLU A 193 19.36 3.66 -12.31
C GLU A 193 19.38 2.42 -11.42
N GLU A 194 20.57 1.88 -11.12
CA GLU A 194 20.72 0.75 -10.20
C GLU A 194 20.20 1.08 -8.80
N LEU A 195 20.47 2.28 -8.29
CA LEU A 195 19.92 2.71 -6.98
C LEU A 195 18.39 2.80 -7.02
N SER A 196 17.81 3.19 -8.15
CA SER A 196 16.35 3.21 -8.32
C SER A 196 15.78 1.80 -8.31
N GLN A 197 16.49 0.86 -8.91
CA GLN A 197 16.12 -0.55 -8.91
C GLN A 197 16.18 -1.13 -7.48
N ILE A 198 17.26 -0.89 -6.73
CA ILE A 198 17.37 -1.35 -5.33
C ILE A 198 16.24 -0.75 -4.47
N LEU A 199 15.97 0.55 -4.59
CA LEU A 199 14.84 1.19 -3.91
C LEU A 199 13.49 0.54 -4.26
N SER A 200 13.29 0.20 -5.54
CA SER A 200 12.08 -0.46 -6.01
C SER A 200 11.95 -1.89 -5.48
N GLU A 201 13.04 -2.66 -5.48
CA GLU A 201 13.08 -4.03 -4.96
C GLU A 201 12.82 -4.09 -3.45
N ARG A 202 13.16 -3.01 -2.73
CA ARG A 202 12.83 -2.79 -1.31
C ARG A 202 11.43 -2.19 -1.08
N HIS A 203 10.63 -2.00 -2.14
CA HIS A 203 9.29 -1.42 -2.07
C HIS A 203 9.22 0.00 -1.49
N LEU A 204 10.27 0.81 -1.67
CA LEU A 204 10.19 2.23 -1.33
C LEU A 204 9.38 2.98 -2.39
N VAL A 205 8.47 3.84 -1.92
CA VAL A 205 7.64 4.67 -2.79
C VAL A 205 8.51 5.67 -3.53
N ASN A 206 8.16 6.03 -4.78
CA ASN A 206 8.91 6.98 -5.59
C ASN A 206 10.39 6.57 -5.76
N ALA A 207 10.66 5.29 -6.03
CA ALA A 207 12.03 4.76 -6.14
C ALA A 207 12.89 5.46 -7.21
N SER A 208 12.27 5.98 -8.27
CA SER A 208 12.97 6.73 -9.33
C SER A 208 13.19 8.22 -9.02
N LEU A 209 12.59 8.75 -7.95
CA LEU A 209 12.68 10.16 -7.58
C LEU A 209 14.08 10.51 -7.07
N GLY A 210 14.56 11.68 -7.47
CA GLY A 210 15.80 12.24 -6.96
C GLY A 210 17.02 12.06 -7.86
N ASN A 211 18.06 12.81 -7.53
CA ASN A 211 19.41 12.54 -8.03
C ASN A 211 20.03 11.34 -7.27
N LYS A 212 21.22 10.93 -7.69
CA LYS A 212 21.96 9.82 -7.04
C LYS A 212 22.13 10.03 -5.53
N ALA A 213 22.48 11.24 -5.09
CA ALA A 213 22.69 11.54 -3.67
C ALA A 213 21.45 11.29 -2.82
N LEU A 214 20.27 11.78 -3.27
CA LEU A 214 19.01 11.51 -2.56
C LEU A 214 18.73 10.02 -2.46
N LYS A 215 18.93 9.26 -3.54
CA LYS A 215 18.69 7.80 -3.54
C LYS A 215 19.58 7.07 -2.55
N VAL A 216 20.86 7.47 -2.44
CA VAL A 216 21.81 6.95 -1.45
C VAL A 216 21.33 7.24 -0.03
N GLU A 217 20.94 8.48 0.27
CA GLU A 217 20.43 8.85 1.61
C GLU A 217 19.18 8.07 1.99
N ARG A 218 18.25 7.87 1.05
CA ARG A 218 17.04 7.09 1.28
C ARG A 218 17.33 5.61 1.57
N LEU A 219 18.29 5.00 0.86
CA LEU A 219 18.72 3.62 1.14
C LEU A 219 19.40 3.50 2.51
N LYS A 220 20.27 4.46 2.87
CA LYS A 220 20.86 4.52 4.21
C LYS A 220 19.80 4.66 5.30
N LEU A 221 18.78 5.49 5.08
CA LEU A 221 17.68 5.65 6.01
C LEU A 221 16.85 4.35 6.14
N ASP A 222 16.60 3.65 5.03
CA ASP A 222 15.94 2.36 5.05
C ASP A 222 16.77 1.29 5.79
N ASP A 223 18.10 1.30 5.67
CA ASP A 223 18.99 0.39 6.39
C ASP A 223 18.94 0.57 7.91
N GLN A 224 18.60 1.78 8.39
CA GLN A 224 18.39 2.02 9.81
C GLN A 224 17.18 1.25 10.37
N GLY A 225 16.22 0.89 9.53
CA GLY A 225 15.05 0.08 9.92
C GLY A 225 15.42 -1.36 10.24
N ASP A 226 14.81 -1.91 11.28
CA ASP A 226 15.10 -3.27 11.76
C ASP A 226 14.35 -4.38 11.00
N PHE A 227 13.54 -4.02 10.00
CA PHE A 227 12.64 -4.94 9.31
C PHE A 227 12.67 -4.77 7.80
N ASP A 228 12.32 -5.83 7.07
CA ASP A 228 12.10 -5.76 5.63
C ASP A 228 10.69 -5.21 5.33
N ARG A 229 10.62 -4.13 4.56
CA ARG A 229 9.35 -3.53 4.11
C ARG A 229 8.60 -4.40 3.10
N ALA A 230 9.32 -5.26 2.39
CA ALA A 230 8.78 -6.17 1.40
C ALA A 230 8.29 -7.51 1.98
N GLY A 231 8.65 -7.79 3.24
CA GLY A 231 8.42 -9.08 3.89
C GLY A 231 6.97 -9.34 4.26
N ARG A 232 6.63 -10.59 4.56
CA ARG A 232 5.32 -10.93 5.16
C ARG A 232 5.26 -10.50 6.63
N GLU A 233 6.42 -10.32 7.24
CA GLU A 233 6.67 -9.91 8.60
C GLU A 233 6.05 -8.54 8.88
N ILE A 234 6.13 -7.58 7.94
CA ILE A 234 5.53 -6.25 8.10
C ILE A 234 4.02 -6.30 8.35
N ILE A 235 3.33 -7.26 7.71
CA ILE A 235 1.90 -7.48 7.90
C ILE A 235 1.64 -8.03 9.31
N MET A 236 2.53 -8.88 9.83
CA MET A 236 2.45 -9.39 11.20
C MET A 236 2.71 -8.29 12.22
N TYR A 237 3.74 -7.47 12.04
CA TYR A 237 4.02 -6.29 12.88
C TYR A 237 2.78 -5.38 12.95
N ALA A 238 2.23 -5.00 11.81
CA ALA A 238 1.04 -4.14 11.75
C ALA A 238 -0.18 -4.78 12.44
N ARG A 239 -0.45 -6.06 12.16
CA ARG A 239 -1.58 -6.79 12.76
C ARG A 239 -1.45 -6.90 14.28
N LEU A 240 -0.25 -7.19 14.78
CA LEU A 240 0.00 -7.29 16.21
C LEU A 240 -0.04 -5.92 16.89
N GLY A 241 0.49 -4.87 16.26
CA GLY A 241 0.39 -3.49 16.76
C GLY A 241 -1.06 -3.02 16.90
N VAL A 242 -1.92 -3.33 15.92
CA VAL A 242 -3.36 -3.05 16.01
C VAL A 242 -4.00 -3.83 17.17
N ARG A 243 -3.66 -5.11 17.33
CA ARG A 243 -4.18 -5.94 18.43
C ARG A 243 -3.75 -5.43 19.80
N GLU A 244 -2.49 -5.03 19.95
CA GLU A 244 -1.95 -4.45 21.17
C GLU A 244 -2.72 -3.18 21.55
N GLY A 245 -2.94 -2.27 20.60
CA GLY A 245 -3.78 -1.09 20.81
C GLY A 245 -5.20 -1.42 21.24
N ILE A 246 -5.85 -2.40 20.60
CA ILE A 246 -7.20 -2.84 20.99
C ILE A 246 -7.21 -3.45 22.39
N ILE A 247 -6.17 -4.19 22.79
CA ILE A 247 -6.04 -4.77 24.13
C ILE A 247 -6.00 -3.63 25.16
N GLU A 248 -5.16 -2.63 24.96
CA GLU A 248 -5.03 -1.45 25.85
C GLU A 248 -6.36 -0.68 25.95
N GLU A 249 -7.02 -0.43 24.81
CA GLU A 249 -8.31 0.26 24.76
C GLU A 249 -9.42 -0.49 25.53
N LEU A 250 -9.41 -1.83 25.45
CA LEU A 250 -10.37 -2.68 26.16
C LEU A 250 -10.06 -2.76 27.65
N GLU A 251 -8.79 -2.82 28.05
CA GLU A 251 -8.35 -2.79 29.44
C GLU A 251 -8.78 -1.47 30.10
N GLU A 252 -8.47 -0.34 29.48
CA GLU A 252 -8.84 0.98 29.98
C GLU A 252 -10.37 1.13 30.11
N ALA A 253 -11.12 0.65 29.11
CA ALA A 253 -12.59 0.67 29.17
C ALA A 253 -13.14 -0.21 30.30
N LEU A 254 -12.55 -1.38 30.55
CA LEU A 254 -12.96 -2.28 31.63
C LEU A 254 -12.62 -1.70 33.01
N ASP A 255 -11.42 -1.17 33.18
CA ASP A 255 -10.97 -0.50 34.41
C ASP A 255 -11.89 0.67 34.75
N PHE A 256 -12.27 1.46 33.75
CA PHE A 256 -13.25 2.53 33.91
C PHE A 256 -14.60 2.01 34.40
N MET A 257 -15.13 0.96 33.77
CA MET A 257 -16.41 0.36 34.16
C MET A 257 -16.38 -0.27 35.56
N GLU A 258 -15.23 -0.77 36.01
CA GLU A 258 -15.03 -1.35 37.34
C GLU A 258 -14.84 -0.30 38.44
N SER A 259 -14.17 0.81 38.11
CA SER A 259 -13.96 1.92 39.03
C SER A 259 -15.25 2.61 39.48
N GLY A 260 -16.33 2.47 38.70
CA GLY A 260 -17.57 3.20 38.91
C GLY A 260 -17.46 4.69 38.57
N SER A 261 -16.36 5.12 37.94
CA SER A 261 -16.17 6.51 37.49
C SER A 261 -17.26 6.93 36.51
N THR A 262 -17.62 8.21 36.59
CA THR A 262 -18.53 8.89 35.66
C THR A 262 -17.83 10.00 34.87
N SER A 263 -16.53 10.20 35.11
CA SER A 263 -15.73 11.21 34.45
C SER A 263 -15.09 10.64 33.19
N TYR A 264 -15.71 10.89 32.03
CA TYR A 264 -15.22 10.40 30.74
C TYR A 264 -13.97 11.16 30.23
N ASP A 265 -13.64 12.31 30.80
CA ASP A 265 -12.49 13.13 30.39
C ASP A 265 -11.14 12.45 30.67
N THR A 266 -11.11 11.47 31.58
CA THR A 266 -9.88 10.72 31.90
C THR A 266 -9.64 9.55 30.95
N LEU A 267 -10.61 9.20 30.09
CA LEU A 267 -10.49 8.11 29.14
C LEU A 267 -9.78 8.57 27.87
N SER A 268 -8.94 7.71 27.32
CA SER A 268 -8.44 7.88 25.97
C SER A 268 -9.61 7.94 24.99
N THR A 269 -9.47 8.78 23.96
CA THR A 269 -10.47 8.89 22.89
C THR A 269 -10.76 7.54 22.23
N ARG A 270 -9.80 6.62 22.27
CA ARG A 270 -9.90 5.28 21.68
C ARG A 270 -10.62 4.25 22.58
N ALA A 271 -10.66 4.46 23.90
CA ALA A 271 -11.43 3.61 24.82
C ALA A 271 -12.93 3.95 24.85
N LEU A 272 -13.29 5.22 24.58
CA LEU A 272 -14.68 5.71 24.60
C LEU A 272 -15.68 4.86 23.78
N PRO A 273 -15.36 4.38 22.56
CA PRO A 273 -16.28 3.53 21.80
C PRO A 273 -16.62 2.21 22.51
N TYR A 274 -15.68 1.64 23.27
CA TYR A 274 -15.91 0.40 24.02
C TYR A 274 -16.77 0.65 25.26
N VAL A 275 -16.53 1.73 25.98
CA VAL A 275 -17.40 2.16 27.09
C VAL A 275 -18.82 2.42 26.59
N ALA A 276 -18.97 3.15 25.48
CA ALA A 276 -20.27 3.36 24.84
C ALA A 276 -20.95 2.04 24.45
N LYS A 277 -20.19 1.10 23.88
CA LYS A 277 -20.71 -0.24 23.54
C LYS A 277 -21.18 -1.01 24.78
N ILE A 278 -20.42 -0.98 25.88
CA ILE A 278 -20.80 -1.64 27.15
C ILE A 278 -22.09 -1.01 27.71
N LEU A 279 -22.23 0.30 27.59
CA LEU A 279 -23.43 1.05 28.00
C LEU A 279 -24.57 1.01 26.98
N GLY A 280 -24.46 0.23 25.89
CA GLY A 280 -25.51 0.08 24.89
C GLY A 280 -25.79 1.35 24.07
N ILE A 281 -24.83 2.29 24.02
CA ILE A 281 -24.95 3.55 23.29
C ILE A 281 -24.42 3.33 21.86
N PRO A 282 -25.19 3.69 20.81
CA PRO A 282 -24.74 3.55 19.43
C PRO A 282 -23.48 4.37 19.14
N ASN A 283 -22.62 3.78 18.29
CA ASN A 283 -21.19 4.06 18.17
C ASN A 283 -20.85 5.56 18.17
N ALA A 284 -19.89 5.89 19.02
CA ALA A 284 -19.67 7.24 19.51
C ALA A 284 -18.65 7.96 18.61
N GLY A 285 -19.16 8.73 17.65
CA GLY A 285 -18.36 9.63 16.82
C GLY A 285 -17.71 10.77 17.62
N PRO A 286 -17.33 11.90 17.00
CA PRO A 286 -16.57 12.97 17.65
C PRO A 286 -17.23 13.63 18.89
N ASN A 287 -18.50 13.33 19.17
CA ASN A 287 -19.25 13.79 20.34
C ASN A 287 -19.49 12.68 21.37
N ALA A 288 -18.57 11.71 21.48
CA ALA A 288 -18.71 10.54 22.34
C ALA A 288 -18.95 10.89 23.81
N ILE A 289 -18.10 11.76 24.38
CA ILE A 289 -18.17 12.21 25.77
C ILE A 289 -19.53 12.84 26.08
N LYS A 290 -19.95 13.84 25.30
CA LYS A 290 -21.26 14.51 25.49
C LYS A 290 -22.43 13.53 25.45
N ARG A 291 -22.37 12.50 24.61
CA ARG A 291 -23.43 11.47 24.52
C ARG A 291 -23.44 10.56 25.74
N LEU A 292 -22.27 10.16 26.21
CA LEU A 292 -22.09 9.36 27.42
C LEU A 292 -22.61 10.13 28.65
N GLU A 293 -22.22 11.38 28.81
CA GLU A 293 -22.73 12.26 29.88
C GLU A 293 -24.24 12.47 29.80
N ASN A 294 -24.78 12.69 28.59
CA ASN A 294 -26.21 12.86 28.40
C ASN A 294 -26.98 11.56 28.68
N ASN A 295 -26.37 10.40 28.45
CA ASN A 295 -26.96 9.11 28.81
C ASN A 295 -27.07 8.94 30.33
N ASP A 296 -26.03 9.36 31.04
CA ASP A 296 -25.99 9.33 32.50
C ASP A 296 -26.99 10.31 33.12
N ARG A 297 -27.09 11.54 32.60
CA ARG A 297 -28.04 12.56 33.08
C ARG A 297 -29.50 12.18 32.87
N ASN A 298 -29.82 11.54 31.75
CA ASN A 298 -31.21 11.20 31.41
C ASN A 298 -31.66 9.84 31.94
N SER A 299 -30.87 9.17 32.79
CA SER A 299 -31.15 7.82 33.32
C SER A 299 -31.48 6.79 32.23
N LYS A 300 -30.94 6.97 31.02
CA LYS A 300 -31.13 6.04 29.89
C LYS A 300 -30.14 4.87 29.95
N ARG A 301 -29.53 4.63 31.12
CA ARG A 301 -28.61 3.53 31.34
C ARG A 301 -29.33 2.19 31.15
N PRO A 302 -28.69 1.21 30.51
CA PRO A 302 -29.19 -0.14 30.50
C PRO A 302 -29.34 -0.68 31.93
N PRO A 303 -30.23 -1.67 32.15
CA PRO A 303 -30.33 -2.35 33.44
C PRO A 303 -28.96 -2.88 33.91
N PRO A 304 -28.66 -2.86 35.22
CA PRO A 304 -27.37 -3.35 35.74
C PRO A 304 -27.03 -4.78 35.32
N SER A 305 -28.03 -5.64 35.14
CA SER A 305 -27.87 -7.00 34.62
C SER A 305 -27.33 -7.03 33.19
N GLN A 306 -27.78 -6.10 32.33
CA GLN A 306 -27.30 -5.96 30.96
C GLN A 306 -25.88 -5.41 30.93
N ILE A 307 -25.57 -4.41 31.76
CA ILE A 307 -24.20 -3.85 31.86
C ILE A 307 -23.23 -4.96 32.31
N ARG A 308 -23.55 -5.72 33.36
CA ARG A 308 -22.72 -6.84 33.82
C ARG A 308 -22.47 -7.87 32.72
N LYS A 309 -23.50 -8.21 31.94
CA LYS A 309 -23.37 -9.13 30.81
C LYS A 309 -22.42 -8.57 29.74
N SER A 310 -22.57 -7.29 29.37
CA SER A 310 -21.69 -6.64 28.39
C SER A 310 -20.24 -6.51 28.87
N VAL A 311 -20.03 -6.25 30.17
CA VAL A 311 -18.68 -6.27 30.79
C VAL A 311 -18.08 -7.67 30.70
N GLN A 312 -18.82 -8.73 31.07
CA GLN A 312 -18.33 -10.11 30.96
C GLN A 312 -17.99 -10.52 29.53
N GLU A 313 -18.82 -10.14 28.55
CA GLU A 313 -18.55 -10.38 27.13
C GLU A 313 -17.27 -9.67 26.68
N THR A 314 -17.07 -8.43 27.13
CA THR A 314 -15.88 -7.63 26.84
C THR A 314 -14.62 -8.25 27.46
N LYS A 315 -14.69 -8.73 28.72
CA LYS A 315 -13.61 -9.48 29.37
C LYS A 315 -13.23 -10.74 28.60
N LYS A 316 -14.23 -11.53 28.17
CA LYS A 316 -14.01 -12.73 27.36
C LYS A 316 -13.33 -12.39 26.03
N ARG A 317 -13.75 -11.30 25.38
CA ARG A 317 -13.12 -10.81 24.15
C ARG A 317 -11.67 -10.39 24.40
N LEU A 318 -11.39 -9.66 25.47
CA LEU A 318 -10.04 -9.25 25.87
C LEU A 318 -9.14 -10.48 26.07
N GLU A 319 -9.61 -11.49 26.79
CA GLU A 319 -8.85 -12.72 27.04
C GLU A 319 -8.52 -13.46 25.74
N ASN A 320 -9.49 -13.58 24.83
CA ASN A 320 -9.27 -14.20 23.51
C ASN A 320 -8.25 -13.40 22.69
N LEU A 321 -8.33 -12.06 22.69
CA LEU A 321 -7.37 -11.21 21.99
C LEU A 321 -5.96 -11.33 22.56
N LYS A 322 -5.80 -11.38 23.89
CA LYS A 322 -4.50 -11.62 24.54
C LYS A 322 -3.90 -12.96 24.13
N LYS A 323 -4.72 -14.02 24.08
CA LYS A 323 -4.27 -15.35 23.60
C LYS A 323 -3.82 -15.31 22.14
N GLU A 324 -4.60 -14.69 21.27
CA GLU A 324 -4.25 -14.54 19.86
C GLU A 324 -3.02 -13.65 19.62
N TYR A 325 -2.87 -12.60 20.42
CA TYR A 325 -1.71 -11.71 20.40
C TYR A 325 -0.45 -12.47 20.82
N ASN A 326 -0.47 -13.17 21.96
CA ASN A 326 0.68 -13.94 22.44
C ASN A 326 1.09 -15.03 21.45
N LYS A 327 0.11 -15.74 20.87
CA LYS A 327 0.38 -16.72 19.81
C LYS A 327 1.05 -16.08 18.60
N GLY A 328 0.46 -15.00 18.07
CA GLY A 328 1.02 -14.32 16.90
C GLY A 328 2.38 -13.67 17.15
N LYS A 329 2.62 -13.18 18.38
CA LYS A 329 3.93 -12.64 18.79
C LYS A 329 4.99 -13.73 18.82
N ALA A 330 4.69 -14.90 19.40
CA ALA A 330 5.61 -16.02 19.38
C ALA A 330 5.92 -16.52 17.95
N GLU A 331 4.91 -16.55 17.07
CA GLU A 331 5.11 -16.85 15.65
C GLU A 331 6.03 -15.82 14.97
N LEU A 332 5.83 -14.52 15.21
CA LEU A 332 6.68 -13.46 14.68
C LEU A 332 8.12 -13.57 15.18
N GLU A 333 8.32 -13.74 16.48
CA GLU A 333 9.65 -13.87 17.10
C GLU A 333 10.42 -15.09 16.57
N ALA A 334 9.72 -16.19 16.29
CA ALA A 334 10.31 -17.37 15.66
C ALA A 334 10.78 -17.09 14.22
N ILE A 335 10.03 -16.31 13.44
CA ILE A 335 10.39 -15.94 12.06
C ILE A 335 11.54 -14.94 12.05
N VAL A 336 11.45 -13.93 12.90
CA VAL A 336 12.43 -12.84 13.03
C VAL A 336 13.76 -13.34 13.61
N GLY A 337 13.72 -14.36 14.47
CA GLY A 337 14.89 -14.99 15.08
C GLY A 337 15.39 -14.29 16.35
N HIS A 338 14.61 -13.36 16.90
CA HIS A 338 14.90 -12.71 18.19
C HIS A 338 13.62 -12.15 18.83
N PRO A 339 13.64 -11.82 20.14
CA PRO A 339 12.52 -11.16 20.80
C PRO A 339 12.19 -9.81 20.17
N VAL A 340 10.90 -9.48 20.13
CA VAL A 340 10.38 -8.30 19.46
C VAL A 340 9.61 -7.39 20.43
N ASP A 341 10.01 -6.11 20.44
CA ASP A 341 9.26 -5.03 21.06
C ASP A 341 8.47 -4.28 19.98
N LEU A 342 7.18 -4.61 19.87
CA LEU A 342 6.29 -4.07 18.83
C LEU A 342 6.10 -2.56 18.93
N ARG A 343 6.02 -2.00 20.15
CA ARG A 343 5.87 -0.55 20.33
C ARG A 343 7.09 0.19 19.82
N LYS A 344 8.28 -0.32 20.15
CA LYS A 344 9.54 0.25 19.67
C LYS A 344 9.65 0.16 18.15
N VAL A 345 9.32 -1.01 17.57
CA VAL A 345 9.38 -1.21 16.12
C VAL A 345 8.40 -0.28 15.41
N ASN A 346 7.12 -0.24 15.81
CA ASN A 346 6.10 0.62 15.20
C ASN A 346 6.51 2.10 15.23
N LYS A 347 7.01 2.58 16.37
CA LYS A 347 7.54 3.95 16.49
C LYS A 347 8.69 4.21 15.51
N GLN A 348 9.61 3.26 15.37
CA GLN A 348 10.71 3.36 14.41
C GLN A 348 10.20 3.39 12.96
N ILE A 349 9.17 2.62 12.61
CA ILE A 349 8.54 2.66 11.27
C ILE A 349 8.04 4.08 10.99
N ASP A 350 7.24 4.63 11.90
CA ASP A 350 6.63 5.95 11.73
C ASP A 350 7.68 7.06 11.62
N GLU A 351 8.74 6.99 12.42
CA GLU A 351 9.87 7.93 12.38
C GLU A 351 10.63 7.87 11.06
N LEU A 352 10.96 6.66 10.59
CA LEU A 352 11.69 6.46 9.33
C LEU A 352 10.86 6.88 8.12
N ASP A 353 9.56 6.53 8.10
CA ASP A 353 8.64 6.95 7.04
C ASP A 353 8.50 8.47 6.99
N SER A 354 8.44 9.12 8.16
CA SER A 354 8.36 10.57 8.23
C SER A 354 9.63 11.24 7.73
N ARG A 355 10.81 10.71 8.08
CA ARG A 355 12.09 11.20 7.55
C ARG A 355 12.23 10.98 6.05
N ASP A 356 11.83 9.81 5.53
CA ASP A 356 11.89 9.53 4.09
C ASP A 356 10.97 10.47 3.31
N ARG A 357 9.75 10.72 3.81
CA ARG A 357 8.84 11.72 3.24
C ARG A 357 9.48 13.12 3.23
N LEU A 358 10.13 13.53 4.32
CA LEU A 358 10.81 14.82 4.39
C LEU A 358 11.97 14.93 3.38
N LEU A 359 12.77 13.87 3.20
CA LEU A 359 13.81 13.82 2.16
C LEU A 359 13.22 13.94 0.76
N GLN A 360 12.11 13.27 0.49
CA GLN A 360 11.43 13.38 -0.79
C GLN A 360 10.85 14.79 -1.03
N TYR A 361 10.28 15.43 0.00
CA TYR A 361 9.71 16.78 -0.12
C TYR A 361 10.77 17.88 -0.21
N SER A 362 11.90 17.72 0.46
CA SER A 362 13.02 18.68 0.39
C SER A 362 13.70 18.64 -0.99
N TYR A 363 13.59 17.52 -1.71
CA TYR A 363 14.04 17.42 -3.08
C TYR A 363 13.16 18.27 -4.00
N GLN A 364 13.64 19.48 -4.29
CA GLN A 364 13.17 20.24 -5.44
C GLN A 364 14.00 19.80 -6.65
N PRO A 365 13.44 19.03 -7.60
CA PRO A 365 14.12 18.88 -8.88
C PRO A 365 14.35 20.30 -9.39
N ALA A 366 15.55 20.57 -9.92
CA ALA A 366 15.80 21.81 -10.64
C ALA A 366 14.71 21.89 -11.70
N ARG A 367 13.65 22.67 -11.41
CA ARG A 367 12.60 22.92 -12.38
C ARG A 367 13.35 23.57 -13.51
N LYS A 368 13.48 22.88 -14.64
CA LYS A 368 13.75 23.59 -15.89
C LYS A 368 12.66 24.63 -15.92
N GLN A 369 13.01 25.88 -15.60
CA GLN A 369 12.09 26.97 -15.83
C GLN A 369 11.70 26.80 -17.29
N PRO A 370 10.40 26.79 -17.62
CA PRO A 370 10.01 26.92 -19.01
C PRO A 370 10.84 28.10 -19.52
N THR A 371 11.73 27.81 -20.48
CA THR A 371 12.53 28.84 -21.13
C THR A 371 11.53 29.65 -21.92
N CYS A 372 10.96 30.64 -21.23
CA CYS A 372 10.16 31.68 -21.79
C CYS A 372 11.16 32.55 -22.56
N ASP A 373 11.27 32.32 -23.87
CA ASP A 373 12.10 33.14 -24.75
C ASP A 373 11.59 34.60 -24.82
N TYR A 374 10.39 34.83 -24.29
CA TYR A 374 9.83 36.15 -24.04
C TYR A 374 10.44 36.81 -22.78
N ASP A 375 11.18 37.91 -22.97
CA ASP A 375 11.74 38.72 -21.88
C ASP A 375 10.67 39.57 -21.18
N TRP A 376 9.74 38.90 -20.48
CA TRP A 376 8.69 39.57 -19.71
C TRP A 376 9.22 40.52 -18.63
N LYS A 377 10.52 40.48 -18.30
CA LYS A 377 11.12 41.33 -17.27
C LYS A 377 11.33 42.78 -17.74
N SER A 378 11.42 43.02 -19.05
CA SER A 378 11.49 44.36 -19.62
C SER A 378 10.12 45.01 -19.85
N SER A 379 9.04 44.25 -19.62
CA SER A 379 7.66 44.73 -19.72
C SER A 379 7.35 45.86 -18.73
N GLN A 380 6.52 46.82 -19.16
CA GLN A 380 5.90 47.82 -18.27
C GLN A 380 5.04 47.20 -17.16
N TRP A 381 4.54 45.98 -17.36
CA TRP A 381 3.76 45.20 -16.40
C TRP A 381 4.64 44.41 -15.41
N ALA A 382 5.95 44.31 -15.65
CA ALA A 382 6.87 43.52 -14.84
C ALA A 382 6.97 44.00 -13.38
N THR A 383 6.66 45.27 -13.10
CA THR A 383 6.66 45.84 -11.74
C THR A 383 5.44 45.41 -10.91
N ARG A 384 4.37 44.91 -11.56
CA ARG A 384 3.14 44.47 -10.88
C ARG A 384 3.31 43.11 -10.22
N SER A 385 2.58 42.89 -9.13
CA SER A 385 2.51 41.58 -8.48
C SER A 385 1.70 40.58 -9.33
N SER A 386 1.95 39.28 -9.16
CA SER A 386 1.20 38.23 -9.87
C SER A 386 -0.31 38.30 -9.60
N ARG A 387 -0.69 38.79 -8.41
CA ARG A 387 -2.09 38.97 -8.01
C ARG A 387 -2.74 40.13 -8.75
N GLU A 388 -2.09 41.29 -8.81
CA GLU A 388 -2.58 42.44 -9.58
C GLU A 388 -2.73 42.10 -11.06
N LEU A 389 -1.75 41.41 -11.64
CA LEU A 389 -1.80 40.97 -13.04
C LEU A 389 -2.97 40.02 -13.29
N SER A 390 -3.19 39.05 -12.39
CA SER A 390 -4.34 38.14 -12.48
C SER A 390 -5.69 38.87 -12.40
N ASP A 391 -5.78 39.90 -11.56
CA ASP A 391 -7.01 40.69 -11.43
C ASP A 391 -7.26 41.57 -12.66
N ILE A 392 -6.21 42.13 -13.26
CA ILE A 392 -6.31 42.90 -14.52
C ILE A 392 -6.73 41.98 -15.66
N CYS A 393 -6.06 40.84 -15.83
CA CYS A 393 -6.42 39.81 -16.80
C CYS A 393 -7.89 39.38 -16.66
N ARG A 394 -8.35 39.12 -15.43
CA ARG A 394 -9.75 38.74 -15.16
C ARG A 394 -10.74 39.79 -15.62
N ARG A 395 -10.47 41.07 -15.33
CA ARG A 395 -11.34 42.18 -15.74
C ARG A 395 -11.42 42.34 -17.25
N GLN A 396 -10.38 41.94 -17.96
CA GLN A 396 -10.33 41.95 -19.43
C GLN A 396 -10.79 40.61 -20.05
N GLY A 397 -11.39 39.72 -19.26
CA GLY A 397 -11.98 38.48 -19.74
C GLY A 397 -11.00 37.30 -19.91
N TRP A 398 -9.79 37.40 -19.37
CA TRP A 398 -8.79 36.33 -19.36
C TRP A 398 -8.88 35.42 -18.13
N PHE A 399 -8.50 34.15 -18.29
CA PHE A 399 -8.57 33.13 -17.24
C PHE A 399 -7.56 33.39 -16.10
N VAL A 400 -7.91 32.94 -14.88
CA VAL A 400 -7.22 33.25 -13.62
C VAL A 400 -6.27 32.11 -13.23
N GLY A 401 -5.06 32.45 -12.76
CA GLY A 401 -4.16 31.49 -12.09
C GLY A 401 -2.87 31.15 -12.85
N GLU A 402 -2.49 31.97 -13.83
CA GLU A 402 -1.29 31.73 -14.63
C GLU A 402 0.00 32.27 -14.01
N THR A 403 1.10 31.88 -14.62
CA THR A 403 2.42 32.46 -14.34
C THR A 403 2.43 33.95 -14.66
N LYS A 404 3.21 34.73 -13.90
CA LYS A 404 3.40 36.16 -14.14
C LYS A 404 3.80 36.46 -15.60
N ALA A 405 4.66 35.64 -16.20
CA ALA A 405 5.07 35.77 -17.60
C ALA A 405 3.88 35.62 -18.57
N ALA A 406 3.02 34.62 -18.37
CA ALA A 406 1.83 34.43 -19.21
C ALA A 406 0.85 35.60 -19.11
N CYS A 407 0.61 36.12 -17.90
CA CYS A 407 -0.25 37.30 -17.71
C CYS A 407 0.33 38.53 -18.41
N ILE A 408 1.64 38.76 -18.29
CA ILE A 408 2.31 39.91 -18.90
C ILE A 408 2.25 39.81 -20.43
N MET A 409 2.62 38.66 -20.99
CA MET A 409 2.62 38.46 -22.42
C MET A 409 1.22 38.66 -23.02
N TRP A 410 0.17 38.10 -22.39
CA TRP A 410 -1.20 38.32 -22.83
C TRP A 410 -1.62 39.80 -22.77
N LEU A 411 -1.24 40.54 -21.72
CA LEU A 411 -1.56 41.97 -21.60
C LEU A 411 -0.82 42.83 -22.63
N GLU A 412 0.31 42.38 -23.17
CA GLU A 412 1.11 43.12 -24.15
C GLU A 412 0.78 42.77 -25.59
N THR A 413 0.62 41.48 -25.89
CA THR A 413 0.45 40.99 -27.27
C THR A 413 -0.98 40.59 -27.59
N GLY A 414 -1.81 40.33 -26.56
CA GLY A 414 -3.11 39.68 -26.72
C GLY A 414 -3.00 38.18 -27.08
N GLU A 415 -1.79 37.63 -27.16
CA GLU A 415 -1.51 36.24 -27.49
C GLU A 415 -1.20 35.41 -26.25
N VAL A 416 -1.38 34.09 -26.37
CA VAL A 416 -1.26 33.15 -25.27
C VAL A 416 -0.30 32.05 -25.68
N ASP A 417 0.81 31.98 -24.98
CA ASP A 417 1.76 30.89 -25.11
C ASP A 417 1.30 29.78 -24.16
N TYR A 418 0.72 28.75 -24.76
CA TYR A 418 0.24 27.58 -24.05
C TYR A 418 1.36 26.89 -23.25
N GLU A 419 2.63 27.08 -23.64
CA GLU A 419 3.79 26.58 -22.91
C GLU A 419 4.04 27.31 -21.59
N LEU A 420 3.38 28.44 -21.32
CA LEU A 420 3.48 29.18 -20.06
C LEU A 420 2.30 28.92 -19.11
N LEU A 421 1.28 28.19 -19.56
CA LEU A 421 0.06 27.95 -18.79
C LEU A 421 0.18 26.78 -17.82
N SER A 422 -0.62 26.74 -16.75
CA SER A 422 -0.68 25.57 -15.86
C SER A 422 -1.38 24.36 -16.52
N VAL A 423 -1.12 23.13 -16.06
CA VAL A 423 -1.84 21.93 -16.55
C VAL A 423 -3.35 22.08 -16.33
N HIS A 424 -3.75 22.61 -15.18
CA HIS A 424 -5.16 22.86 -14.87
C HIS A 424 -5.83 23.81 -15.87
N SER A 425 -5.11 24.87 -16.27
CA SER A 425 -5.60 25.84 -17.24
C SER A 425 -5.71 25.27 -18.64
N LEU A 426 -4.72 24.48 -19.08
CA LEU A 426 -4.76 23.77 -20.35
C LEU A 426 -5.95 22.79 -20.39
N GLU A 427 -6.23 22.09 -19.29
CA GLU A 427 -7.43 21.25 -19.19
C GLU A 427 -8.73 22.06 -19.27
N SER A 428 -8.77 23.25 -18.66
CA SER A 428 -9.93 24.15 -18.75
C SER A 428 -10.17 24.60 -20.19
N ILE A 429 -9.12 25.07 -20.87
CA ILE A 429 -9.18 25.47 -22.29
C ILE A 429 -9.67 24.31 -23.15
N CYS A 430 -9.12 23.11 -22.94
CA CYS A 430 -9.59 21.91 -23.64
C CYS A 430 -11.10 21.66 -23.41
N LYS A 431 -11.57 21.74 -22.16
CA LYS A 431 -13.00 21.54 -21.82
C LYS A 431 -13.90 22.60 -22.46
N ASP A 432 -13.50 23.87 -22.39
CA ASP A 432 -14.26 24.99 -22.94
C ASP A 432 -14.36 24.90 -24.47
N ARG A 433 -13.32 24.37 -25.12
CA ARG A 433 -13.28 24.12 -26.57
C ARG A 433 -13.91 22.79 -26.98
N GLY A 434 -14.34 21.95 -26.03
CA GLY A 434 -14.90 20.62 -26.31
C GLY A 434 -13.86 19.57 -26.75
N ILE A 435 -12.58 19.81 -26.50
CA ILE A 435 -11.47 18.89 -26.79
C ILE A 435 -11.48 17.77 -25.75
N LYS A 436 -11.51 16.51 -26.23
CA LYS A 436 -11.51 15.33 -25.36
C LYS A 436 -10.12 15.13 -24.74
N ILE A 437 -10.06 15.19 -23.41
CA ILE A 437 -8.86 14.93 -22.60
C ILE A 437 -9.00 13.61 -21.85
N ARG A 438 -7.89 12.88 -21.67
CA ARG A 438 -7.83 11.70 -20.78
C ARG A 438 -7.41 12.14 -19.38
N SER A 439 -7.81 11.38 -18.35
CA SER A 439 -7.28 11.60 -17.00
C SER A 439 -5.76 11.37 -16.98
N ASN A 440 -5.01 12.33 -16.43
CA ASN A 440 -3.54 12.34 -16.35
C ASN A 440 -2.80 12.53 -17.69
N GLU A 441 -3.42 13.19 -18.67
CA GLU A 441 -2.74 13.56 -19.92
C GLU A 441 -1.61 14.56 -19.64
N LYS A 442 -0.45 14.37 -20.30
CA LYS A 442 0.73 15.19 -20.01
C LYS A 442 0.54 16.60 -20.56
N ARG A 443 1.16 17.60 -19.90
CA ARG A 443 1.16 19.02 -20.31
C ARG A 443 1.42 19.21 -21.81
N ILE A 444 2.46 18.57 -22.34
CA ILE A 444 2.89 18.70 -23.75
C ILE A 444 1.79 18.23 -24.70
N ASP A 445 1.10 17.14 -24.35
CA ASP A 445 0.01 16.59 -25.17
C ASP A 445 -1.21 17.54 -25.16
N LEU A 446 -1.50 18.17 -24.02
CA LEU A 446 -2.56 19.17 -23.91
C LEU A 446 -2.24 20.42 -24.75
N VAL A 447 -1.02 20.95 -24.67
CA VAL A 447 -0.56 22.08 -25.50
C VAL A 447 -0.74 21.77 -26.98
N LYS A 448 -0.27 20.60 -27.41
CA LYS A 448 -0.35 20.17 -28.81
C LYS A 448 -1.80 20.11 -29.32
N LYS A 449 -2.72 19.53 -28.54
CA LYS A 449 -4.14 19.46 -28.91
C LYS A 449 -4.80 20.83 -29.04
N ILE A 450 -4.41 21.77 -28.19
CA ILE A 450 -4.94 23.14 -28.24
C ILE A 450 -4.44 23.84 -29.51
N GLN A 451 -3.14 23.74 -29.80
CA GLN A 451 -2.55 24.27 -31.04
C GLN A 451 -3.17 23.67 -32.30
N GLU A 452 -3.35 22.33 -32.35
CA GLU A 452 -4.04 21.65 -33.45
C GLU A 452 -5.49 22.16 -33.63
N SER A 453 -6.17 22.51 -32.53
CA SER A 453 -7.51 23.12 -32.58
C SER A 453 -7.46 24.56 -33.12
N ASP A 454 -6.49 25.38 -32.71
CA ASP A 454 -6.34 26.76 -33.20
C ASP A 454 -6.01 26.78 -34.70
N GLU A 455 -5.16 25.88 -35.18
CA GLU A 455 -4.86 25.73 -36.60
C GLU A 455 -6.09 25.30 -37.41
N ALA A 456 -6.92 24.40 -36.85
CA ALA A 456 -8.17 24.00 -37.48
C ALA A 456 -9.16 25.18 -37.56
N GLU A 457 -9.24 26.00 -36.51
CA GLU A 457 -10.09 27.19 -36.47
C GLU A 457 -9.65 28.30 -37.41
N ALA A 458 -8.34 28.49 -37.58
CA ALA A 458 -7.78 29.46 -38.51
C ALA A 458 -8.14 29.13 -39.97
N LYS A 459 -8.44 27.86 -40.27
CA LYS A 459 -8.84 27.39 -41.60
C LYS A 459 -10.36 27.50 -41.87
N LEU A 460 -11.16 27.86 -40.87
CA LEU A 460 -12.62 28.00 -41.02
C LEU A 460 -12.99 29.35 -41.65
N SER A 461 -14.09 29.37 -42.42
CA SER A 461 -14.67 30.63 -42.91
C SER A 461 -15.23 31.47 -41.75
N GLU A 462 -15.36 32.78 -41.95
CA GLU A 462 -15.85 33.69 -40.90
C GLU A 462 -17.27 33.32 -40.40
N LYS A 463 -18.09 32.74 -41.27
CA LYS A 463 -19.43 32.24 -40.92
C LYS A 463 -19.36 31.00 -40.01
N GLU A 464 -18.50 30.05 -40.34
CA GLU A 464 -18.27 28.84 -39.54
C GLU A 464 -17.65 29.18 -38.19
N ARG A 465 -16.72 30.15 -38.15
CA ARG A 465 -16.13 30.65 -36.91
C ARG A 465 -17.17 31.29 -35.99
N LYS A 466 -18.11 32.06 -36.54
CA LYS A 466 -19.23 32.66 -35.77
C LYS A 466 -20.17 31.58 -35.20
N GLU A 467 -20.47 30.53 -35.95
CA GLU A 467 -21.27 29.40 -35.45
C GLU A 467 -20.54 28.59 -34.37
N LEU A 468 -19.25 28.31 -34.56
CA LEU A 468 -18.42 27.63 -33.56
C LEU A 468 -18.34 28.41 -32.25
N MET A 469 -18.12 29.73 -32.32
CA MET A 469 -18.11 30.60 -31.13
C MET A 469 -19.48 30.65 -30.44
N LYS A 470 -20.59 30.57 -31.20
CA LYS A 470 -21.93 30.48 -30.63
C LYS A 470 -22.17 29.13 -29.92
N ALA A 471 -21.63 28.04 -30.45
CA ALA A 471 -21.70 26.70 -29.85
C ALA A 471 -20.82 26.57 -28.57
N ARG A 472 -19.71 27.31 -28.49
CA ARG A 472 -18.79 27.35 -27.36
C ARG A 472 -19.19 28.27 -26.21
N ARG A 473 -20.25 29.07 -26.37
CA ARG A 473 -20.72 29.94 -25.27
C ARG A 473 -21.03 29.11 -24.02
N PRO A 474 -20.55 29.52 -22.83
CA PRO A 474 -20.75 28.76 -21.60
C PRO A 474 -22.25 28.55 -21.35
N LYS A 475 -22.64 27.28 -21.17
CA LYS A 475 -24.05 26.91 -20.92
C LYS A 475 -24.51 27.29 -19.52
N SER A 476 -23.61 27.65 -18.61
CA SER A 476 -23.97 28.06 -17.25
C SER A 476 -24.57 29.47 -17.23
N ARG A 477 -25.77 29.57 -16.66
CA ARG A 477 -26.52 30.83 -16.47
C ARG A 477 -25.73 31.86 -15.64
N LEU A 478 -24.90 31.40 -14.71
CA LEU A 478 -24.10 32.23 -13.80
C LEU A 478 -22.95 32.99 -14.48
N LEU A 479 -22.33 32.45 -15.53
CA LEU A 479 -21.28 33.19 -16.28
C LEU A 479 -21.87 34.22 -17.25
N ARG A 480 -23.18 34.13 -17.52
CA ARG A 480 -23.92 35.05 -18.37
C ARG A 480 -24.35 36.33 -17.62
N GLU A 481 -24.32 36.30 -16.29
CA GLU A 481 -24.71 37.44 -15.43
C GLU A 481 -23.50 38.19 -14.85
N LEU A 482 -22.27 37.72 -15.11
CA LEU A 482 -21.01 38.34 -14.63
C LEU A 482 -20.13 38.95 -15.73
N ALA A 483 -20.49 38.77 -17.01
CA ALA A 483 -19.89 39.44 -18.17
C ALA A 483 -20.93 40.38 -18.76
#